data_AF-A0A967T292-F1
#
_entry.id   AF-A0A967T292-F1
#
_cell.length_a   1.000
_cell.length_b   1.000
_cell.length_c   1.000
_cell.angle_alpha   90.00
_cell.angle_beta   90.00
_cell.angle_gamma   90.00
#
_symmetry.space_group_name_H-M   'P 1'
#
loop_
_entity.id
_entity.type
_entity.pdbx_description
1 polymer ?
#
loop_
_entity_poly.entity_id
_entity_poly.type
_entity_poly.pdbx_seq_one_letter_code
_entity_poly.pdbx_strand_id
1 'polypeptide(L)'
;IDKGDLLWVAKTLPLSEHTNALSSATAAECASEQGQYWEMHDLLFQTQDEWAESSDDSVFITLADQLELEISAFTTCLNSRKALERVIQDMYDAQGFISRTPTFVIIVNG
;
A
#
# COMPACT_ATOMS: atom_id res chain seq x y z
N ILE A 1 3.10 -11.74 -16.00
CA ILE A 1 2.65 -10.33 -16.04
C ILE A 1 2.99 -9.73 -17.39
N ASP A 2 4.27 -9.60 -17.73
CA ASP A 2 4.71 -8.92 -18.96
C ASP A 2 4.33 -9.62 -20.27
N LYS A 3 3.93 -10.90 -20.20
CA LYS A 3 3.43 -11.68 -21.35
C LYS A 3 1.90 -11.80 -21.40
N GLY A 4 1.18 -11.22 -20.43
CA GLY A 4 -0.29 -11.29 -20.34
C GLY A 4 -0.84 -12.55 -19.66
N ASP A 5 0.01 -13.51 -19.28
CA ASP A 5 -0.41 -14.79 -18.69
C ASP A 5 -0.89 -14.70 -17.23
N LEU A 6 -0.64 -13.56 -16.56
CA LEU A 6 -0.93 -13.37 -15.13
C LEU A 6 -1.29 -11.90 -14.88
N LEU A 7 -2.44 -11.67 -14.25
CA LEU A 7 -2.77 -10.41 -13.61
C LEU A 7 -2.30 -10.45 -12.15
N TRP A 8 -1.39 -9.56 -11.78
CA TRP A 8 -0.98 -9.40 -10.37
C TRP A 8 -1.80 -8.29 -9.74
N VAL A 9 -2.61 -8.65 -8.75
CA VAL A 9 -3.33 -7.70 -7.90
C VAL A 9 -2.73 -7.75 -6.51
N ALA A 10 -2.30 -6.60 -5.99
CA ALA A 10 -1.96 -6.46 -4.58
C ALA A 10 -3.23 -6.16 -3.78
N LYS A 11 -3.32 -6.77 -2.61
CA LYS A 11 -4.41 -6.60 -1.63
C LYS A 11 -3.76 -6.32 -0.28
N THR A 12 -4.14 -5.23 0.37
CA THR A 12 -3.52 -4.81 1.64
C THR A 12 -4.27 -5.37 2.85
N LEU A 13 -3.53 -5.83 3.86
CA LEU A 13 -4.11 -6.26 5.13
C LEU A 13 -3.29 -5.66 6.28
N PRO A 14 -3.51 -4.38 6.64
CA PRO A 14 -2.86 -3.76 7.78
C PRO A 14 -3.24 -4.47 9.08
N LEU A 15 -2.28 -5.17 9.68
CA LEU A 15 -2.48 -5.86 10.94
C LEU A 15 -2.22 -4.90 12.11
N SER A 16 -3.09 -4.93 13.12
CA SER A 16 -3.09 -3.96 14.23
C SER A 16 -1.85 -4.02 15.12
N GLU A 17 -1.08 -5.11 15.08
CA GLU A 17 0.19 -5.26 15.78
C GLU A 17 1.33 -4.42 15.21
N HIS A 18 1.12 -3.76 14.06
CA HIS A 18 2.13 -2.95 13.39
C HIS A 18 1.75 -1.47 13.40
N THR A 19 2.59 -0.64 14.02
CA THR A 19 2.35 0.79 14.25
C THR A 19 1.94 1.52 12.96
N ASN A 20 2.72 1.35 11.88
CA ASN A 20 2.51 2.09 10.62
C ASN A 20 1.96 1.25 9.47
N ALA A 21 1.31 0.11 9.76
CA ALA A 21 0.73 -0.72 8.70
C ALA A 21 -0.38 0.00 7.91
N LEU A 22 -1.21 0.80 8.58
CA LEU A 22 -2.28 1.54 7.88
C LEU A 22 -1.72 2.70 7.08
N SER A 23 -0.78 3.47 7.64
CA SER A 23 -0.16 4.62 6.97
C SER A 23 0.64 4.18 5.74
N SER A 24 1.44 3.12 5.84
CA SER A 24 2.20 2.58 4.70
C SER A 24 1.29 2.02 3.59
N ALA A 25 0.21 1.31 3.94
CA ALA A 25 -0.77 0.85 2.95
C ALA A 25 -1.47 2.03 2.24
N THR A 26 -1.80 3.09 2.99
CA THR A 26 -2.40 4.31 2.44
C THR A 26 -1.42 5.04 1.52
N ALA A 27 -0.13 5.10 1.87
CA ALA A 27 0.92 5.67 1.02
C ALA A 27 1.07 4.93 -0.31
N ALA A 28 1.05 3.60 -0.30
CA ALA A 28 1.05 2.79 -1.52
C ALA A 28 -0.18 3.07 -2.40
N GLU A 29 -1.38 3.17 -1.80
CA GLU A 29 -2.59 3.53 -2.54
C GLU A 29 -2.51 4.94 -3.16
N CYS A 30 -1.94 5.91 -2.44
CA CYS A 30 -1.76 7.26 -2.98
C CYS A 30 -0.75 7.34 -4.12
N ALA A 31 0.29 6.50 -4.09
CA ALA A 31 1.18 6.35 -5.24
C ALA A 31 0.47 5.68 -6.43
N SER A 32 -0.49 4.77 -6.17
CA SER A 32 -1.34 4.16 -7.21
C SER A 32 -2.14 5.18 -8.00
N GLU A 33 -2.64 6.25 -7.36
CA GLU A 33 -3.35 7.34 -8.06
C GLU A 33 -2.47 8.06 -9.09
N GLN A 34 -1.15 7.93 -8.97
CA GLN A 34 -0.15 8.48 -9.89
C GLN A 34 0.54 7.39 -10.73
N GLY A 35 0.04 6.15 -10.68
CA GLY A 35 0.53 5.03 -11.49
C GLY A 35 1.80 4.35 -10.96
N GLN A 36 2.22 4.63 -9.72
CA GLN A 36 3.46 4.11 -9.13
C GLN A 36 3.24 3.26 -7.87
N TYR A 37 2.20 2.42 -7.89
CA TYR A 37 1.91 1.55 -6.75
C TYR A 37 3.09 0.61 -6.43
N TRP A 38 3.64 -0.06 -7.44
CA TRP A 38 4.65 -1.10 -7.24
C TRP A 38 6.00 -0.50 -6.82
N GLU A 39 6.35 0.66 -7.37
CA GLU A 39 7.55 1.39 -6.98
C GLU A 39 7.48 1.85 -5.53
N MET A 40 6.32 2.38 -5.09
CA MET A 40 6.10 2.73 -3.68
C MET A 40 6.08 1.50 -2.79
N HIS A 41 5.40 0.42 -3.20
CA HIS A 41 5.40 -0.85 -2.48
C HIS A 41 6.82 -1.35 -2.24
N ASP A 42 7.64 -1.41 -3.29
CA ASP A 42 9.01 -1.91 -3.20
C ASP A 42 9.88 -0.99 -2.35
N LEU A 43 9.71 0.32 -2.46
CA LEU A 43 10.44 1.29 -1.66
C LEU A 43 10.09 1.18 -0.18
N LEU A 44 8.81 1.04 0.17
CA LEU A 44 8.34 0.81 1.54
C LEU A 44 8.99 -0.43 2.15
N PHE A 45 9.02 -1.55 1.41
CA PHE A 45 9.68 -2.77 1.89
C PHE A 45 11.19 -2.60 2.09
N GLN A 46 11.85 -1.86 1.19
CA GLN A 46 13.29 -1.60 1.27
C GLN A 46 13.68 -0.70 2.44
N THR A 47 12.83 0.26 2.80
CA THR A 47 13.09 1.25 3.87
C THR A 47 12.33 0.96 5.15
N GLN A 48 11.81 -0.26 5.34
CA GLN A 48 10.95 -0.62 6.47
C GLN A 48 11.56 -0.27 7.84
N ASP A 49 12.86 -0.42 8.00
CA ASP A 49 13.58 -0.07 9.24
C ASP A 49 13.52 1.44 9.59
N GLU A 50 13.24 2.30 8.61
CA GLU A 50 13.17 3.76 8.78
C GLU A 50 11.80 4.23 9.25
N TRP A 51 10.74 3.50 8.91
CA TRP A 51 9.36 3.95 9.12
C TRP A 51 8.50 3.01 9.95
N ALA A 52 8.81 1.71 10.09
CA ALA A 52 7.88 0.74 10.69
C ALA A 52 7.39 1.11 12.10
N GLU A 53 8.29 1.61 12.95
CA GLU A 53 8.02 2.00 14.34
C GLU A 53 8.16 3.52 14.58
N SER A 54 8.29 4.30 13.53
CA SER A 54 8.36 5.76 13.63
C SER A 54 7.04 6.33 14.13
N SER A 55 7.08 7.34 14.99
CA SER A 55 5.88 8.16 15.30
C SER A 55 5.67 9.30 14.31
N ASP A 56 6.57 9.45 13.34
CA ASP A 56 6.57 10.49 12.32
C ASP A 56 6.29 9.88 10.94
N ASP A 57 5.10 10.19 10.42
CA ASP A 57 4.62 9.73 9.12
C ASP A 57 5.15 10.57 7.95
N SER A 58 5.94 11.63 8.21
CA SER A 58 6.52 12.48 7.16
C SER A 58 7.50 11.72 6.24
N VAL A 59 8.00 10.57 6.70
CA VAL A 59 8.81 9.65 5.89
C VAL A 59 8.07 9.24 4.61
N PHE A 60 6.74 9.03 4.63
CA PHE A 60 5.98 8.64 3.44
C PHE A 60 5.96 9.75 2.37
N ILE A 61 6.00 11.02 2.78
CA ILE A 61 6.13 12.15 1.85
C ILE A 61 7.54 12.17 1.24
N THR A 62 8.56 11.86 2.04
CA THR A 62 9.95 11.75 1.56
C THR A 62 10.10 10.61 0.54
N LEU A 63 9.46 9.46 0.79
CA LEU A 63 9.45 8.34 -0.16
C LEU A 63 8.71 8.71 -1.46
N ALA A 64 7.61 9.47 -1.37
CA ALA A 64 6.90 9.97 -2.55
C ALA A 64 7.76 10.93 -3.38
N ASP A 65 8.56 11.78 -2.72
CA ASP A 65 9.51 12.69 -3.38
C ASP A 65 10.63 11.93 -4.10
N GLN A 66 11.15 10.86 -3.50
CA GLN A 66 12.15 9.98 -4.14
C GLN A 66 11.62 9.31 -5.42
N LEU A 67 10.31 9.11 -5.50
CA LEU A 67 9.61 8.55 -6.66
C LEU A 67 9.16 9.62 -7.67
N GLU A 68 9.54 10.88 -7.44
CA GLU A 68 9.17 12.04 -8.26
C GLU A 68 7.65 12.20 -8.42
N LEU A 69 6.88 11.79 -7.40
CA LEU A 69 5.43 11.99 -7.36
C LEU A 69 5.07 13.46 -7.16
N GLU A 70 3.88 13.84 -7.62
CA GLU A 70 3.33 15.17 -7.33
C GLU A 70 2.93 15.22 -5.85
N ILE A 71 3.73 15.93 -5.05
CA ILE A 71 3.65 15.94 -3.59
C ILE A 71 2.36 16.56 -3.07
N SER A 72 1.80 17.57 -3.76
CA SER A 72 0.54 18.19 -3.32
C SER A 72 -0.63 17.23 -3.45
N ALA A 73 -0.75 16.53 -4.57
CA ALA A 73 -1.76 15.49 -4.81
C ALA A 73 -1.54 14.30 -3.88
N PHE A 74 -0.30 13.84 -3.70
CA PHE A 74 0.01 12.75 -2.79
C PHE A 74 -0.39 13.09 -1.34
N THR A 75 -0.01 14.27 -0.85
CA THR A 75 -0.38 14.74 0.50
C THR A 75 -1.88 14.90 0.63
N THR A 76 -2.57 15.38 -0.40
CA THR A 76 -4.03 15.47 -0.42
C THR A 76 -4.67 14.08 -0.32
N CYS A 77 -4.13 13.11 -1.05
CA CYS A 77 -4.57 11.72 -1.02
C CYS A 77 -4.37 11.08 0.36
N LEU A 78 -3.21 11.28 0.99
CA LEU A 78 -2.91 10.76 2.33
C LEU A 78 -3.91 11.24 3.38
N ASN A 79 -4.36 12.49 3.25
CA ASN A 79 -5.37 13.09 4.12
C ASN A 79 -6.81 12.80 3.67
N SER A 80 -6.99 12.08 2.56
CA SER A 80 -8.29 11.78 2.00
C SER A 80 -8.88 10.50 2.60
N ARG A 81 -10.19 10.51 2.77
CA ARG A 81 -10.95 9.32 3.18
C ARG A 81 -10.93 8.22 2.11
N LYS A 82 -10.75 8.57 0.84
CA LYS A 82 -10.86 7.65 -0.30
C LYS A 82 -9.77 6.59 -0.30
N ALA A 83 -8.51 6.98 -0.05
CA ALA A 83 -7.41 6.03 0.02
C ALA A 83 -7.59 5.05 1.19
N LEU A 84 -8.00 5.59 2.35
CA LEU A 84 -8.34 4.79 3.53
C LEU A 84 -9.49 3.80 3.25
N GLU A 85 -10.54 4.22 2.55
CA GLU A 85 -11.67 3.35 2.18
C GLU A 85 -11.24 2.17 1.29
N ARG A 86 -10.26 2.36 0.40
CA ARG A 86 -9.71 1.27 -0.42
C ARG A 86 -8.95 0.25 0.43
N VAL A 87 -8.12 0.72 1.35
CA VAL A 87 -7.40 -0.16 2.30
C VAL A 87 -8.40 -0.93 3.17
N ILE A 88 -9.43 -0.26 3.69
CA ILE A 88 -10.50 -0.91 4.47
C ILE A 88 -11.25 -1.95 3.62
N GLN A 89 -11.51 -1.67 2.34
CA GLN A 89 -12.18 -2.62 1.46
C GLN A 89 -11.33 -3.89 1.27
N ASP A 90 -10.02 -3.77 1.10
CA ASP A 90 -9.14 -4.94 1.02
C ASP A 90 -9.15 -5.77 2.32
N MET A 91 -9.20 -5.10 3.48
CA MET A 91 -9.35 -5.78 4.77
C MET A 91 -10.66 -6.56 4.87
N TYR A 92 -11.77 -5.98 4.38
CA TYR A 92 -13.06 -6.67 4.29
C TYR A 92 -13.01 -7.85 3.33
N ASP A 93 -12.35 -7.68 2.19
CA ASP A 93 -12.18 -8.76 1.21
C ASP A 93 -11.38 -9.93 1.77
N ALA A 94 -10.47 -9.71 2.74
CA ALA A 94 -9.73 -10.77 3.43
C ALA A 94 -10.50 -11.42 4.59
N GLN A 95 -11.58 -10.77 5.05
CA GLN A 95 -12.25 -11.12 6.29
C GLN A 95 -12.80 -12.55 6.26
N GLY A 96 -12.50 -13.31 7.32
CA GLY A 96 -13.04 -14.66 7.53
C GLY A 96 -12.28 -15.77 6.82
N PHE A 97 -11.24 -15.47 6.02
CA PHE A 97 -10.42 -16.52 5.40
C PHE A 97 -8.91 -16.22 5.31
N ILE A 98 -8.47 -14.95 5.42
CA ILE A 98 -7.04 -14.59 5.51
C ILE A 98 -6.80 -13.81 6.80
N SER A 99 -5.77 -14.20 7.56
CA SER A 99 -5.40 -13.56 8.84
C SER A 99 -3.91 -13.31 9.00
N ARG A 100 -3.11 -13.60 7.96
CA ARG A 100 -1.65 -13.42 7.95
C ARG A 100 -1.19 -12.93 6.60
N THR A 101 -0.09 -12.20 6.63
CA THR A 101 0.64 -11.72 5.46
C THR A 101 2.04 -12.36 5.41
N PRO A 102 2.61 -12.64 4.22
CA PRO A 102 1.93 -12.66 2.92
C PRO A 102 1.03 -13.90 2.78
N THR A 103 -0.08 -13.75 2.05
CA THR A 103 -0.93 -14.86 1.58
C THR A 103 -1.18 -14.67 0.08
N PHE A 104 -1.11 -15.76 -0.70
CA PHE A 104 -1.37 -15.74 -2.14
C PHE A 104 -2.67 -16.47 -2.45
N VAL A 105 -3.55 -15.83 -3.23
CA VAL A 105 -4.76 -16.43 -3.80
C VAL A 105 -4.57 -16.53 -5.30
N ILE A 106 -4.64 -17.75 -5.84
CA ILE A 106 -4.52 -18.01 -7.28
C ILE A 106 -5.91 -18.37 -7.80
N ILE A 107 -6.47 -17.51 -8.65
CA ILE A 107 -7.75 -17.73 -9.31
C ILE A 107 -7.46 -18.22 -10.74
N VAL A 108 -8.03 -19.36 -11.11
CA VAL A 108 -7.89 -19.95 -12.45
C VAL A 108 -9.27 -20.03 -13.09
N ASN A 109 -9.41 -19.48 -14.30
CA ASN A 109 -10.68 -19.36 -15.04
C ASN A 109 -11.74 -18.49 -14.34
N GLY A 110 -11.31 -17.44 -13.64
CA GLY A 110 -12.19 -16.44 -13.01
C GLY A 110 -12.75 -15.41 -13.97
#